data_AF-A0A7J7S0U7-F1
#
_entry.id   AF-A0A7J7S0U7-F1
#
_cell.length_a   1.000
_cell.length_b   1.000
_cell.length_c   1.000
_cell.angle_alpha   90.00
_cell.angle_beta   90.00
_cell.angle_gamma   90.00
#
_symmetry.space_group_name_H-M   'P 1'
#
loop_
_entity.id
_entity.type
_entity.pdbx_description
1 polymer ?
#
loop_
_entity_poly.entity_id
_entity_poly.type
_entity_poly.pdbx_seq_one_letter_code
_entity_poly.pdbx_strand_id
1 'polypeptide(L)'
;MPALPLDQLQITHKDLKTGKLRTSPALVIFDETLQKCLDSYLHHVPRKFDEWVAPAPEVADMQKRLHRSVFLTFLRMSTHKESKDHFISPSAFGEILYNNFLFDIPKILDLCVLFGKGNSPLLKKMIGNIFNQQPSYYSDLDESMPTILQVFSNILQHSGLQGDGASSTPQKLEERGRLTPSDMPLPELKDIVLYLCDTCTTLWAFLDIFPLACQTFQKHDFCYRQKGAAGSVVQRSHRKILLGRRERRRGHGAGGVLFAPLAP
;
A
#
# COMPACT_ATOMS: atom_id res chain seq x y z
N MET A 1 -29.33 32.73 12.68
CA MET A 1 -28.90 32.61 11.27
C MET A 1 -28.62 31.13 11.01
N PRO A 2 -29.21 30.49 9.98
CA PRO A 2 -28.84 29.13 9.60
C PRO A 2 -27.39 29.13 9.07
N ALA A 3 -26.59 28.12 9.45
CA ALA A 3 -25.22 27.98 8.95
C ALA A 3 -25.24 27.60 7.46
N LEU A 4 -24.46 28.31 6.64
CA LEU A 4 -24.33 28.04 5.21
C LEU A 4 -23.11 27.14 4.93
N PRO A 5 -23.19 26.21 3.97
CA PRO A 5 -22.04 25.41 3.54
C PRO A 5 -20.89 26.28 2.99
N LEU A 6 -19.64 25.86 3.21
CA LEU A 6 -18.43 26.55 2.73
C LEU A 6 -18.35 26.67 1.20
N ASP A 7 -18.87 25.68 0.47
CA ASP A 7 -18.98 25.71 -0.99
C ASP A 7 -20.00 26.74 -1.51
N GLN A 8 -20.92 27.19 -0.65
CA GLN A 8 -21.93 28.21 -0.94
C GLN A 8 -21.59 29.56 -0.31
N LEU A 9 -20.63 29.59 0.62
CA LEU A 9 -20.11 30.82 1.21
C LEU A 9 -19.26 31.57 0.19
N GLN A 10 -19.80 32.68 -0.31
CA GLN A 10 -19.07 33.61 -1.15
C GLN A 10 -18.11 34.45 -0.29
N ILE A 11 -16.96 33.90 0.08
CA ILE A 11 -15.85 34.69 0.63
C ILE A 11 -15.08 35.25 -0.57
N THR A 12 -15.31 36.52 -0.90
CA THR A 12 -14.68 37.20 -2.03
C THR A 12 -13.25 37.61 -1.68
N HIS A 13 -12.26 36.91 -2.22
CA HIS A 13 -10.87 37.38 -2.26
C HIS A 13 -10.51 37.86 -3.67
N LYS A 14 -9.77 38.97 -3.76
CA LYS A 14 -9.31 39.54 -5.04
C LYS A 14 -8.00 38.86 -5.43
N ASP A 15 -7.99 38.13 -6.54
CA ASP A 15 -6.79 37.52 -7.08
C ASP A 15 -5.78 38.62 -7.48
N LEU A 16 -4.59 38.64 -6.86
CA LEU A 16 -3.59 39.69 -7.07
C LEU A 16 -3.04 39.75 -8.51
N LYS A 17 -3.15 38.67 -9.29
CA LYS A 17 -2.60 38.59 -10.66
C LYS A 17 -3.65 38.90 -11.73
N THR A 18 -4.91 38.54 -11.48
CA THR A 18 -5.99 38.61 -12.49
C THR A 18 -7.12 39.56 -12.12
N GLY A 19 -7.14 40.08 -10.89
CA GLY A 19 -8.20 40.95 -10.36
C GLY A 19 -9.56 40.25 -10.20
N LYS A 20 -9.67 38.96 -10.54
CA LYS A 20 -10.91 38.18 -10.45
C LYS A 20 -11.20 37.78 -9.01
N LEU A 21 -12.49 37.74 -8.69
CA LEU A 21 -13.00 37.29 -7.39
C LEU A 21 -12.89 35.76 -7.30
N ARG A 22 -12.28 35.23 -6.24
CA ARG A 22 -12.13 33.80 -5.95
C ARG A 22 -12.67 33.46 -4.56
N THR A 23 -13.28 32.27 -4.42
CA THR A 23 -13.75 31.67 -3.16
C THR A 23 -12.67 30.74 -2.58
N SER A 24 -12.55 30.63 -1.25
CA SER A 24 -11.43 29.92 -0.60
C SER A 24 -11.84 28.77 0.32
N PRO A 25 -11.52 27.53 -0.05
CA PRO A 25 -11.21 26.42 0.87
C PRO A 25 -9.67 26.18 0.97
N ALA A 26 -8.87 27.26 0.84
CA ALA A 26 -7.87 27.36 -0.22
C ALA A 26 -6.45 26.79 -0.04
N LEU A 27 -6.14 25.90 0.92
CA LEU A 27 -4.77 25.35 1.01
C LEU A 27 -4.65 23.98 0.34
N VAL A 28 -5.48 23.01 0.75
CA VAL A 28 -5.41 21.63 0.25
C VAL A 28 -5.73 21.51 -1.25
N ILE A 29 -6.63 22.37 -1.75
CA ILE A 29 -7.13 22.33 -3.13
C ILE A 29 -6.16 23.03 -4.10
N PHE A 30 -5.48 24.09 -3.67
CA PHE A 30 -4.68 24.94 -4.56
C PHE A 30 -3.17 24.77 -4.38
N ASP A 31 -2.71 24.11 -3.32
CA ASP A 31 -1.30 23.84 -3.09
C ASP A 31 -0.94 22.41 -3.54
N GLU A 32 -0.47 22.28 -4.78
CA GLU A 32 0.05 21.02 -5.31
C GLU A 32 1.26 20.49 -4.51
N THR A 33 2.03 21.36 -3.86
CA THR A 33 3.21 20.94 -3.10
C THR A 33 2.81 20.17 -1.86
N LEU A 34 1.67 20.52 -1.26
CA LEU A 34 1.10 19.78 -0.14
C LEU A 34 0.68 18.37 -0.57
N GLN A 35 -0.02 18.21 -1.69
CA GLN A 35 -0.39 16.88 -2.19
C GLN A 35 0.85 16.03 -2.49
N LYS A 36 1.84 16.58 -3.20
CA LYS A 36 3.12 15.91 -3.47
C LYS A 36 3.85 15.52 -2.19
N CYS A 37 3.79 16.36 -1.15
CA CYS A 37 4.38 16.07 0.15
C CYS A 37 3.68 14.89 0.86
N LEU A 38 2.36 14.87 0.87
CA LEU A 38 1.57 13.78 1.46
C LEU A 38 1.82 12.46 0.70
N ASP A 39 1.85 12.51 -0.62
CA ASP A 39 2.15 11.37 -1.49
C ASP A 39 3.54 10.81 -1.25
N SER A 40 4.54 11.70 -1.18
CA SER A 40 5.91 11.32 -0.85
C SER A 40 5.98 10.62 0.50
N TYR A 41 5.25 11.12 1.51
CA TYR A 41 5.21 10.46 2.81
C TYR A 41 4.58 9.08 2.74
N LEU A 42 3.39 8.93 2.13
CA LEU A 42 2.71 7.63 2.02
C LEU A 42 3.58 6.62 1.25
N HIS A 43 4.24 7.08 0.18
CA HIS A 43 5.05 6.23 -0.68
C HIS A 43 6.41 5.86 -0.08
N HIS A 44 7.00 6.67 0.81
CA HIS A 44 8.37 6.42 1.31
C HIS A 44 8.49 6.15 2.79
N VAL A 45 7.43 6.29 3.59
CA VAL A 45 7.49 5.98 5.03
C VAL A 45 7.88 4.51 5.25
N PRO A 46 8.82 4.19 6.17
CA PRO A 46 9.22 2.80 6.41
C PRO A 46 8.04 1.92 6.87
N ARG A 47 7.92 0.74 6.27
CA ARG A 47 6.93 -0.29 6.58
C ARG A 47 7.46 -1.23 7.65
N LYS A 48 6.56 -1.99 8.28
CA LYS A 48 6.92 -2.91 9.39
C LYS A 48 7.92 -4.00 9.01
N PHE A 49 7.98 -4.38 7.74
CA PHE A 49 8.86 -5.43 7.22
C PHE A 49 10.08 -4.87 6.48
N ASP A 50 10.22 -3.54 6.41
CA ASP A 50 11.44 -2.92 5.90
C ASP A 50 12.60 -3.22 6.85
N GLU A 51 13.82 -3.14 6.32
CA GLU A 51 15.03 -3.42 7.08
C GLU A 51 15.14 -2.47 8.28
N TRP A 52 14.87 -3.02 9.47
CA TRP A 52 14.76 -2.25 10.69
C TRP A 52 16.14 -1.98 11.28
N VAL A 53 16.62 -0.76 11.09
CA VAL A 53 17.71 -0.18 11.89
C VAL A 53 17.08 0.74 12.91
N ALA A 54 17.34 0.51 14.20
CA ALA A 54 16.80 1.35 15.27
C ALA A 54 17.25 2.81 15.05
N PRO A 55 16.32 3.74 14.77
CA PRO A 55 16.69 5.12 14.52
C PRO A 55 17.12 5.80 15.83
N ALA A 56 17.92 6.86 15.70
CA ALA A 56 18.21 7.74 16.83
C ALA A 56 16.89 8.29 17.43
N PRO A 57 16.83 8.53 18.76
CA PRO A 57 15.59 8.96 19.42
C PRO A 57 14.93 10.18 18.77
N GLU A 58 15.72 11.15 18.31
CA GLU A 58 15.26 12.38 17.67
C GLU A 58 14.54 12.10 16.34
N VAL A 59 15.06 11.13 15.57
CA VAL A 59 14.46 10.69 14.31
C VAL A 59 13.16 9.93 14.59
N ALA A 60 13.16 9.05 15.59
CA ALA A 60 11.97 8.30 15.98
C ALA A 60 10.83 9.25 16.42
N ASP A 61 11.14 10.28 17.19
CA ASP A 61 10.14 11.25 17.65
C ASP A 61 9.66 12.18 16.54
N MET A 62 10.52 12.55 15.60
CA MET A 62 10.09 13.25 14.39
C MET A 62 9.17 12.37 13.53
N GLN A 63 9.51 11.09 13.33
CA GLN A 63 8.66 10.16 12.58
C GLN A 63 7.28 10.00 13.21
N LYS A 64 7.18 9.89 14.55
CA LYS A 64 5.88 9.85 15.25
C LYS A 64 5.07 11.12 15.02
N ARG A 65 5.70 12.30 15.09
CA ARG A 65 5.03 13.58 14.83
C ARG A 65 4.53 13.68 13.39
N LEU A 66 5.37 13.33 12.42
CA LEU A 66 4.97 13.29 11.01
C LEU A 66 3.82 12.32 10.77
N HIS A 67 3.92 11.09 11.30
CA HIS A 67 2.87 10.08 11.18
C HIS A 67 1.53 10.57 11.72
N ARG A 68 1.53 11.18 12.91
CA ARG A 68 0.33 11.77 13.50
C ARG A 68 -0.22 12.92 12.66
N SER A 69 0.63 13.84 12.22
CA SER A 69 0.21 15.00 11.44
C SER A 69 -0.39 14.59 10.09
N VAL A 70 0.25 13.67 9.37
CA VAL A 70 -0.26 13.16 8.09
C VAL A 70 -1.62 12.49 8.26
N PHE A 71 -1.78 11.63 9.27
CA PHE A 71 -3.08 11.01 9.55
C PHE A 71 -4.18 12.04 9.81
N LEU A 72 -3.90 13.05 10.65
CA LEU A 72 -4.87 14.09 10.97
C LEU A 72 -5.21 14.97 9.76
N THR A 73 -4.26 15.20 8.86
CA THR A 73 -4.50 15.88 7.59
C THR A 73 -5.49 15.09 6.72
N PHE A 74 -5.25 13.78 6.52
CA PHE A 74 -6.19 12.94 5.76
C PHE A 74 -7.55 12.78 6.46
N LEU A 75 -7.59 12.71 7.79
CA LEU A 75 -8.85 12.70 8.55
C LEU A 75 -9.66 13.98 8.30
N ARG A 76 -8.99 15.13 8.30
CA ARG A 76 -9.64 16.41 8.01
C ARG A 76 -10.15 16.46 6.57
N MET A 77 -9.31 16.09 5.60
CA MET A 77 -9.69 16.05 4.18
C MET A 77 -10.84 15.10 3.88
N SER A 78 -11.02 14.02 4.66
CA SER A 78 -12.13 13.06 4.54
C SER A 78 -13.39 13.44 5.35
N THR A 79 -13.39 14.62 5.99
CA THR A 79 -14.48 15.08 6.86
C THR A 79 -15.19 16.28 6.25
N HIS A 80 -16.29 16.05 5.53
CA HIS A 80 -17.11 17.12 4.93
C HIS A 80 -17.83 18.00 5.97
N LYS A 81 -17.92 17.59 7.24
CA LYS A 81 -18.55 18.33 8.33
C LYS A 81 -17.63 18.37 9.55
N GLU A 82 -16.74 19.36 9.60
CA GLU A 82 -15.80 19.56 10.70
C GLU A 82 -16.51 20.05 11.97
N SER A 83 -17.56 20.87 11.82
CA SER A 83 -18.40 21.36 12.92
C SER A 83 -19.81 21.71 12.45
N LYS A 84 -20.65 22.29 13.32
CA LYS A 84 -21.98 22.78 12.93
C LYS A 84 -21.90 23.95 11.94
N ASP A 85 -20.86 24.77 12.07
CA ASP A 85 -20.69 26.01 11.30
C ASP A 85 -19.70 25.86 10.14
N HIS A 86 -18.88 24.79 10.16
CA HIS A 86 -17.86 24.52 9.14
C HIS A 86 -18.13 23.16 8.50
N PHE A 87 -18.79 23.21 7.34
CA PHE A 87 -19.13 22.04 6.56
C PHE A 87 -19.22 22.37 5.07
N ILE A 88 -19.03 21.35 4.25
CA ILE A 88 -19.16 21.38 2.80
C ILE A 88 -20.35 20.50 2.45
N SER A 89 -21.14 20.89 1.44
CA SER A 89 -22.23 20.05 0.97
C SER A 89 -21.70 18.69 0.47
N PRO A 90 -22.42 17.58 0.72
CA PRO A 90 -22.06 16.23 0.26
C PRO A 90 -21.56 16.14 -1.19
N SER A 91 -22.31 16.74 -2.13
CA SER A 91 -21.98 16.72 -3.56
C SER A 91 -20.69 17.48 -3.87
N ALA A 92 -20.57 18.72 -3.40
CA ALA A 92 -19.38 19.54 -3.64
C ALA A 92 -18.14 18.91 -2.99
N PHE A 93 -18.30 18.30 -1.82
CA PHE A 93 -17.22 17.59 -1.15
C PHE A 93 -16.72 16.41 -2.01
N GLY A 94 -17.62 15.56 -2.51
CA GLY A 94 -17.26 14.44 -3.37
C GLY A 94 -16.54 14.88 -4.66
N GLU A 95 -16.98 15.97 -5.27
CA GLU A 95 -16.31 16.59 -6.43
C GLU A 95 -14.92 17.13 -6.07
N ILE A 96 -14.78 17.81 -4.92
CA ILE A 96 -13.50 18.34 -4.46
C ILE A 96 -12.49 17.20 -4.24
N LEU A 97 -12.90 16.09 -3.60
CA LEU A 97 -12.02 14.94 -3.38
C LEU A 97 -11.47 14.39 -4.70
N TYR A 98 -12.39 14.16 -5.64
CA TYR A 98 -12.09 13.45 -6.88
C TYR A 98 -11.34 14.32 -7.89
N ASN A 99 -11.86 15.51 -8.18
CA ASN A 99 -11.35 16.37 -9.25
C ASN A 99 -9.99 17.00 -8.92
N ASN A 100 -9.61 17.04 -7.64
CA ASN A 100 -8.33 17.58 -7.19
C ASN A 100 -7.34 16.48 -6.76
N PHE A 101 -7.64 15.21 -7.05
CA PHE A 101 -6.77 14.06 -6.73
C PHE A 101 -6.36 13.99 -5.25
N LEU A 102 -7.25 14.42 -4.34
CA LEU A 102 -6.96 14.41 -2.90
C LEU A 102 -6.88 12.98 -2.35
N PHE A 103 -7.60 12.07 -3.00
CA PHE A 103 -7.53 10.63 -2.78
C PHE A 103 -7.52 9.91 -4.11
N ASP A 104 -6.80 8.80 -4.15
CA ASP A 104 -6.80 7.78 -5.20
C ASP A 104 -6.73 6.40 -4.52
N ILE A 105 -6.92 5.34 -5.30
CA ILE A 105 -6.90 3.97 -4.75
C ILE A 105 -5.55 3.62 -4.09
N PRO A 106 -4.39 3.91 -4.70
CA PRO A 106 -3.09 3.71 -4.03
C PRO A 106 -2.96 4.41 -2.67
N LYS A 107 -3.30 5.70 -2.57
CA LYS A 107 -3.30 6.45 -1.31
C LYS A 107 -4.21 5.79 -0.28
N ILE A 108 -5.40 5.34 -0.68
CA ILE A 108 -6.36 4.67 0.23
C ILE A 108 -5.79 3.35 0.76
N LEU A 109 -5.13 2.55 -0.10
CA LEU A 109 -4.44 1.33 0.30
C LEU A 109 -3.32 1.63 1.32
N ASP A 110 -2.48 2.64 1.03
CA ASP A 110 -1.40 3.08 1.91
C ASP A 110 -1.93 3.56 3.26
N LEU A 111 -3.01 4.35 3.27
CA LEU A 111 -3.65 4.81 4.50
C LEU A 111 -4.10 3.64 5.38
N CYS A 112 -4.69 2.60 4.78
CA CYS A 112 -5.16 1.42 5.50
C CYS A 112 -4.02 0.64 6.16
N VAL A 113 -2.93 0.38 5.43
CA VAL A 113 -1.80 -0.38 5.97
C VAL A 113 -1.00 0.41 7.01
N LEU A 114 -0.86 1.72 6.84
CA LEU A 114 -0.11 2.59 7.74
C LEU A 114 -0.87 2.90 9.03
N PHE A 115 -2.15 3.27 8.92
CA PHE A 115 -2.91 3.84 10.03
C PHE A 115 -3.99 2.91 10.60
N GLY A 116 -4.28 1.78 9.95
CA GLY A 116 -5.34 0.87 10.39
C GLY A 116 -5.10 0.28 11.78
N LYS A 117 -3.86 -0.10 12.10
CA LYS A 117 -3.52 -0.58 13.45
C LYS A 117 -3.55 0.57 14.45
N GLY A 118 -4.49 0.53 15.39
CA GLY A 118 -4.63 1.54 16.45
C GLY A 118 -5.69 2.61 16.16
N ASN A 119 -5.92 2.97 14.88
CA ASN A 119 -6.92 3.99 14.51
C ASN A 119 -8.09 3.43 13.67
N SER A 120 -8.26 2.09 13.63
CA SER A 120 -9.26 1.41 12.78
C SER A 120 -10.65 2.08 12.81
N PRO A 121 -11.29 2.39 13.96
CA PRO A 121 -12.63 3.00 13.95
C PRO A 121 -12.70 4.34 13.22
N LEU A 122 -11.70 5.21 13.39
CA LEU A 122 -11.63 6.49 12.68
C LEU A 122 -11.38 6.28 11.20
N LEU A 123 -10.45 5.39 10.85
CA LEU A 123 -10.11 5.13 9.46
C LEU A 123 -11.26 4.49 8.68
N LYS A 124 -12.04 3.58 9.30
CA LYS A 124 -13.29 3.04 8.73
C LYS A 124 -14.27 4.15 8.37
N LYS A 125 -14.43 5.14 9.26
CA LYS A 125 -15.26 6.32 9.00
C LYS A 125 -14.70 7.19 7.88
N MET A 126 -13.38 7.41 7.85
CA MET A 126 -12.71 8.18 6.79
C MET A 126 -12.94 7.55 5.41
N ILE A 127 -12.58 6.27 5.25
CA ILE A 127 -12.71 5.56 3.97
C ILE A 127 -14.18 5.41 3.58
N GLY A 128 -15.05 5.07 4.53
CA GLY A 128 -16.49 5.01 4.30
C GLY A 128 -17.06 6.35 3.82
N ASN A 129 -16.65 7.47 4.42
CA ASN A 129 -17.06 8.80 3.96
C ASN A 129 -16.61 9.07 2.52
N ILE A 130 -15.35 8.77 2.18
CA ILE A 130 -14.82 9.00 0.83
C ILE A 130 -15.67 8.26 -0.22
N PHE A 131 -15.87 6.95 -0.05
CA PHE A 131 -16.65 6.13 -0.99
C PHE A 131 -18.15 6.48 -1.01
N ASN A 132 -18.72 6.91 0.13
CA ASN A 132 -20.13 7.29 0.18
C ASN A 132 -20.40 8.63 -0.49
N GLN A 133 -19.50 9.62 -0.30
CA GLN A 133 -19.66 10.96 -0.88
C GLN A 133 -19.19 11.01 -2.34
N GLN A 134 -18.30 10.10 -2.74
CA GLN A 134 -17.83 9.95 -4.11
C GLN A 134 -17.83 8.47 -4.52
N PRO A 135 -18.94 7.96 -5.09
CA PRO A 135 -19.04 6.57 -5.52
C PRO A 135 -18.12 6.18 -6.69
N SER A 136 -17.58 7.14 -7.46
CA SER A 136 -16.68 6.85 -8.59
C SER A 136 -15.41 6.10 -8.16
N TYR A 137 -15.01 6.20 -6.88
CA TYR A 137 -13.91 5.40 -6.35
C TYR A 137 -14.17 3.88 -6.39
N TYR A 138 -15.43 3.42 -6.45
CA TYR A 138 -15.71 2.00 -6.71
C TYR A 138 -15.32 1.60 -8.13
N SER A 139 -15.51 2.48 -9.11
CA SER A 139 -15.06 2.27 -10.49
C SER A 139 -13.54 2.29 -10.57
N ASP A 140 -12.87 3.26 -9.93
CA ASP A 140 -11.40 3.31 -9.89
C ASP A 140 -10.81 2.04 -9.26
N LEU A 141 -11.46 1.52 -8.21
CA LEU A 141 -11.06 0.27 -7.59
C LEU A 141 -11.21 -0.91 -8.57
N ASP A 142 -12.34 -0.98 -9.29
CA ASP A 142 -12.61 -2.01 -10.30
C ASP A 142 -11.57 -1.97 -11.43
N GLU A 143 -11.20 -0.77 -11.89
CA GLU A 143 -10.17 -0.53 -12.90
C GLU A 143 -8.76 -0.83 -12.40
N SER A 144 -8.51 -0.71 -11.09
CA SER A 144 -7.24 -1.05 -10.47
C SER A 144 -7.04 -2.56 -10.29
N MET A 145 -8.11 -3.36 -10.29
CA MET A 145 -8.05 -4.81 -10.02
C MET A 145 -7.15 -5.59 -10.99
N PRO A 146 -7.18 -5.39 -12.32
CA PRO A 146 -6.28 -6.07 -13.25
C PRO A 146 -4.81 -5.84 -12.89
N THR A 147 -4.44 -4.62 -12.50
CA THR A 147 -3.07 -4.27 -12.08
C THR A 147 -2.69 -4.99 -10.79
N ILE A 148 -3.59 -5.01 -9.80
CA ILE A 148 -3.39 -5.75 -8.54
C ILE A 148 -3.18 -7.25 -8.81
N LEU A 149 -3.97 -7.84 -9.69
CA LEU A 149 -3.83 -9.24 -10.07
C LEU A 149 -2.52 -9.50 -10.85
N GLN A 150 -2.12 -8.56 -11.71
CA GLN A 150 -0.87 -8.64 -12.45
C GLN A 150 0.35 -8.68 -11.53
N VAL A 151 0.32 -7.99 -10.38
CA VAL A 151 1.38 -8.07 -9.36
C VAL A 151 1.64 -9.52 -8.94
N PHE A 152 0.59 -10.30 -8.66
CA PHE A 152 0.73 -11.72 -8.29
C PHE A 152 1.27 -12.57 -9.45
N SER A 153 0.82 -12.29 -10.68
CA SER A 153 1.35 -12.95 -11.89
C SER A 153 2.84 -12.66 -12.08
N ASN A 154 3.27 -11.41 -11.90
CA ASN A 154 4.67 -11.01 -12.00
C ASN A 154 5.52 -11.70 -10.94
N ILE A 155 5.05 -11.79 -9.69
CA ILE A 155 5.72 -12.52 -8.61
C ILE A 155 5.92 -13.99 -8.98
N LEU A 156 4.90 -14.64 -9.52
CA LEU A 156 4.98 -16.04 -9.98
C LEU A 156 5.95 -16.20 -11.16
N GLN A 157 5.90 -15.29 -12.13
CA GLN A 157 6.75 -15.31 -13.31
C GLN A 157 8.22 -15.07 -12.94
N HIS A 158 8.50 -14.16 -12.01
CA HIS A 158 9.85 -13.94 -11.48
C HIS A 158 10.37 -15.14 -10.69
N SER A 159 9.47 -15.87 -10.01
CA SER A 159 9.81 -17.06 -9.24
C SER A 159 9.94 -18.33 -10.10
N GLY A 160 9.70 -18.28 -11.42
CA GLY A 160 9.65 -19.47 -12.28
C GLY A 160 8.53 -20.44 -11.91
N LEU A 161 7.43 -19.94 -11.34
CA LEU A 161 6.30 -20.72 -10.82
C LEU A 161 5.02 -20.60 -11.64
N GLN A 162 5.05 -19.82 -12.71
CA GLN A 162 3.94 -19.76 -13.64
C GLN A 162 3.81 -21.15 -14.28
N GLY A 163 2.69 -21.83 -14.05
CA GLY A 163 2.44 -23.13 -14.67
C GLY A 163 2.43 -22.97 -16.18
N ASP A 164 2.99 -23.95 -16.90
CA ASP A 164 2.79 -24.14 -18.34
C ASP A 164 1.28 -24.32 -18.60
N GLY A 165 0.54 -23.22 -18.63
CA GLY A 165 -0.72 -23.17 -19.34
C GLY A 165 -0.37 -23.25 -20.81
N ALA A 166 -0.91 -24.24 -21.51
CA ALA A 166 -0.70 -24.49 -22.93
C ALA A 166 -0.87 -23.21 -23.77
N SER A 167 0.20 -22.43 -23.91
CA SER A 167 0.27 -21.31 -24.83
C SER A 167 0.97 -21.80 -26.07
N SER A 168 0.21 -22.12 -27.10
CA SER A 168 0.68 -22.44 -28.44
C SER A 168 1.21 -21.21 -29.18
N THR A 169 1.95 -20.34 -28.49
CA THR A 169 2.55 -19.13 -29.06
C THR A 169 4.08 -19.28 -29.03
N PRO A 170 4.78 -19.05 -30.16
CA PRO A 170 6.23 -19.11 -30.18
C PRO A 170 6.81 -18.07 -29.20
N GLN A 171 7.44 -18.53 -28.12
CA GLN A 171 8.15 -17.67 -27.18
C GLN A 171 9.49 -17.22 -27.78
N LYS A 172 9.86 -15.95 -27.52
CA LYS A 172 11.15 -15.38 -27.93
C LYS A 172 12.29 -16.13 -27.21
N LEU A 173 13.40 -16.32 -27.93
CA LEU A 173 14.60 -17.06 -27.50
C LEU A 173 15.27 -16.53 -26.20
N GLU A 174 14.84 -15.37 -25.70
CA GLU A 174 15.34 -14.71 -24.49
C GLU A 174 14.75 -15.26 -23.18
N GLU A 175 13.70 -16.11 -23.21
CA GLU A 175 13.07 -16.68 -22.01
C GLU A 175 13.75 -17.96 -21.47
N ARG A 176 14.99 -18.26 -21.90
CA ARG A 176 15.77 -19.38 -21.38
C ARG A 176 16.35 -19.07 -20.00
N GLY A 177 15.68 -19.59 -18.97
CA GLY A 177 16.30 -19.91 -17.68
C GLY A 177 15.90 -19.01 -16.52
N ARG A 178 14.61 -18.92 -16.18
CA ARG A 178 14.22 -18.34 -14.90
C ARG A 178 14.45 -19.36 -13.79
N LEU A 179 15.25 -18.97 -12.80
CA LEU A 179 15.63 -19.81 -11.68
C LEU A 179 14.40 -20.07 -10.79
N THR A 180 14.17 -21.32 -10.42
CA THR A 180 13.13 -21.62 -9.43
C THR A 180 13.51 -20.96 -8.09
N PRO A 181 12.61 -20.84 -7.10
CA PRO A 181 12.96 -20.27 -5.81
C PRO A 181 14.13 -21.04 -5.16
N SER A 182 14.30 -22.33 -5.50
CA SER A 182 15.41 -23.17 -5.07
C SER A 182 16.77 -22.70 -5.60
N ASP A 183 16.82 -22.13 -6.80
CA ASP A 183 18.05 -21.87 -7.55
C ASP A 183 18.43 -20.38 -7.59
N MET A 184 17.47 -19.48 -7.32
CA MET A 184 17.71 -18.03 -7.36
C MET A 184 18.64 -17.51 -6.22
N PRO A 185 19.44 -16.45 -6.43
CA PRO A 185 20.20 -15.80 -5.34
C PRO A 185 19.35 -15.44 -4.13
N LEU A 186 19.92 -15.56 -2.91
CA LEU A 186 19.20 -15.28 -1.67
C LEU A 186 18.66 -13.83 -1.56
N PRO A 187 19.37 -12.77 -2.01
CA PRO A 187 18.83 -11.41 -2.02
C PRO A 187 17.59 -11.27 -2.91
N GLU A 188 17.62 -11.85 -4.11
CA GLU A 188 16.49 -11.81 -5.04
C GLU A 188 15.27 -12.54 -4.45
N LEU A 189 15.48 -13.69 -3.78
CA LEU A 189 14.41 -14.37 -3.05
C LEU A 189 13.85 -13.52 -1.89
N LYS A 190 14.72 -12.82 -1.16
CA LYS A 190 14.31 -11.91 -0.08
C LYS A 190 13.41 -10.82 -0.64
N ASP A 191 13.78 -10.20 -1.75
CA ASP A 191 13.02 -9.12 -2.39
C ASP A 191 11.64 -9.60 -2.87
N ILE A 192 11.56 -10.77 -3.51
CA ILE A 192 10.27 -11.36 -3.92
C ILE A 192 9.36 -11.61 -2.72
N VAL A 193 9.90 -12.19 -1.64
CA VAL A 193 9.11 -12.50 -0.44
C VAL A 193 8.65 -11.21 0.24
N LEU A 194 9.53 -10.21 0.37
CA LEU A 194 9.18 -8.91 0.95
C LEU A 194 8.09 -8.22 0.13
N TYR A 195 8.21 -8.23 -1.20
CA TYR A 195 7.20 -7.64 -2.09
C TYR A 195 5.85 -8.36 -2.00
N LEU A 196 5.84 -9.70 -1.93
CA LEU A 196 4.62 -10.48 -1.72
C LEU A 196 3.99 -10.18 -0.36
N CYS A 197 4.80 -10.10 0.70
CA CYS A 197 4.36 -9.77 2.04
C CYS A 197 3.76 -8.36 2.12
N ASP A 198 4.41 -7.37 1.51
CA ASP A 198 3.90 -6.00 1.40
C ASP A 198 2.54 -5.99 0.70
N THR A 199 2.47 -6.56 -0.52
CA THR A 199 1.23 -6.62 -1.31
C THR A 199 0.08 -7.25 -0.51
N CYS A 200 0.33 -8.41 0.11
CA CYS A 200 -0.69 -9.12 0.88
C CYS A 200 -1.11 -8.36 2.15
N THR A 201 -0.16 -7.73 2.85
CA THR A 201 -0.45 -6.97 4.07
C THR A 201 -1.26 -5.71 3.75
N THR A 202 -0.93 -5.03 2.65
CA THR A 202 -1.62 -3.84 2.19
C THR A 202 -3.05 -4.15 1.77
N LEU A 203 -3.26 -5.19 0.94
CA LEU A 203 -4.61 -5.62 0.55
C LEU A 203 -5.44 -6.11 1.73
N TRP A 204 -4.85 -6.88 2.65
CA TRP A 204 -5.54 -7.33 3.86
C TRP A 204 -5.97 -6.16 4.74
N ALA A 205 -5.07 -5.20 4.98
CA ALA A 205 -5.38 -4.02 5.80
C ALA A 205 -6.50 -3.19 5.18
N PHE A 206 -6.50 -3.03 3.85
CA PHE A 206 -7.59 -2.34 3.14
C PHE A 206 -8.94 -3.06 3.31
N LEU A 207 -9.00 -4.37 3.12
CA LEU A 207 -10.26 -5.12 3.23
C LEU A 207 -10.76 -5.23 4.69
N ASP A 208 -9.86 -5.20 5.68
CA ASP A 208 -10.24 -5.13 7.10
C ASP A 208 -10.87 -3.77 7.48
N ILE A 209 -10.33 -2.69 6.91
CA ILE A 209 -10.87 -1.33 7.09
C ILE A 209 -12.15 -1.14 6.28
N PHE A 210 -12.19 -1.59 5.03
CA PHE A 210 -13.28 -1.33 4.10
C PHE A 210 -13.80 -2.62 3.44
N PRO A 211 -14.57 -3.44 4.19
CA PRO A 211 -15.03 -4.74 3.70
C PRO A 211 -16.05 -4.65 2.55
N LEU A 212 -16.65 -3.49 2.29
CA LEU A 212 -17.52 -3.28 1.13
C LEU A 212 -16.77 -3.49 -0.20
N ALA A 213 -15.46 -3.22 -0.24
CA ALA A 213 -14.63 -3.48 -1.40
C ALA A 213 -14.52 -4.97 -1.76
N CYS A 214 -14.81 -5.90 -0.85
CA CYS A 214 -14.77 -7.34 -1.12
C CYS A 214 -15.64 -7.74 -2.32
N GLN A 215 -16.75 -7.04 -2.57
CA GLN A 215 -17.62 -7.30 -3.73
C GLN A 215 -16.88 -7.05 -5.05
N THR A 216 -16.13 -5.96 -5.15
CA THR A 216 -15.27 -5.66 -6.31
C THR A 216 -14.18 -6.71 -6.45
N PHE A 217 -13.51 -7.11 -5.38
CA PHE A 217 -12.49 -8.17 -5.44
C PHE A 217 -13.07 -9.51 -5.92
N GLN A 218 -14.27 -9.86 -5.45
CA GLN A 218 -14.96 -11.09 -5.83
C GLN A 218 -15.37 -11.09 -7.30
N LYS A 219 -15.80 -9.95 -7.85
CA LYS A 219 -16.13 -9.78 -9.28
C LYS A 219 -14.96 -10.18 -10.20
N HIS A 220 -13.71 -10.06 -9.73
CA HIS A 220 -12.49 -10.40 -10.47
C HIS A 220 -11.92 -11.79 -10.13
N ASP A 221 -12.68 -12.65 -9.45
CA ASP A 221 -12.28 -14.00 -9.02
C ASP A 221 -11.02 -14.02 -8.14
N PHE A 222 -10.80 -12.96 -7.34
CA PHE A 222 -9.56 -12.77 -6.59
C PHE A 222 -9.20 -13.98 -5.71
N CYS A 223 -10.18 -14.54 -4.99
CA CYS A 223 -9.98 -15.71 -4.12
C CYS A 223 -9.47 -16.96 -4.86
N TYR A 224 -9.88 -17.17 -6.11
CA TYR A 224 -9.44 -18.30 -6.93
C TYR A 224 -8.00 -18.09 -7.40
N ARG A 225 -7.68 -16.88 -7.89
CA ARG A 225 -6.35 -16.52 -8.41
C ARG A 225 -5.29 -16.46 -7.30
N GLN A 226 -5.64 -15.98 -6.10
CA GLN A 226 -4.70 -15.85 -4.97
C GLN A 226 -4.21 -17.21 -4.43
N LYS A 227 -5.10 -18.20 -4.32
CA LYS A 227 -4.76 -19.53 -3.77
C LYS A 227 -3.67 -20.23 -4.60
N GLY A 228 -3.69 -20.06 -5.93
CA GLY A 228 -2.65 -20.58 -6.81
C GLY A 228 -1.30 -19.88 -6.61
N ALA A 229 -1.31 -18.56 -6.45
CA ALA A 229 -0.10 -17.75 -6.40
C ALA A 229 0.65 -17.82 -5.06
N ALA A 230 -0.05 -17.52 -3.96
CA ALA A 230 0.56 -17.41 -2.64
C ALA A 230 1.02 -18.78 -2.09
N GLY A 231 0.24 -19.84 -2.32
CA GLY A 231 0.59 -21.20 -1.88
C GLY A 231 1.87 -21.71 -2.53
N SER A 232 2.03 -21.46 -3.83
CA SER A 232 3.18 -21.93 -4.63
C SER A 232 4.49 -21.27 -4.23
N VAL A 233 4.48 -19.95 -3.98
CA VAL A 233 5.67 -19.20 -3.56
C VAL A 233 6.06 -19.58 -2.13
N VAL A 234 5.09 -19.56 -1.19
CA VAL A 234 5.38 -19.81 0.24
C VAL A 234 5.92 -21.22 0.49
N GLN A 235 5.35 -22.25 -0.13
CA GLN A 235 5.81 -23.63 0.04
C GLN A 235 7.25 -23.84 -0.45
N ARG A 236 7.62 -23.26 -1.60
CA ARG A 236 8.96 -23.43 -2.19
C ARG A 236 10.01 -22.58 -1.49
N SER A 237 9.67 -21.35 -1.08
CA SER A 237 10.54 -20.50 -0.26
C SER A 237 10.86 -21.14 1.10
N HIS A 238 9.87 -21.76 1.75
CA HIS A 238 10.07 -22.47 3.02
C HIS A 238 11.09 -23.62 2.91
N ARG A 239 11.03 -24.39 1.82
CA ARG A 239 11.96 -25.51 1.56
C ARG A 239 13.41 -25.04 1.45
N LYS A 240 13.68 -23.93 0.76
CA LYS A 240 15.02 -23.36 0.62
C LYS A 240 15.56 -22.77 1.92
N ILE A 241 14.73 -22.04 2.67
CA ILE A 241 15.12 -21.48 3.97
C ILE A 241 15.53 -22.61 4.93
N LEU A 242 14.79 -23.71 4.94
CA LEU A 242 15.13 -24.91 5.73
C LEU A 242 16.44 -25.58 5.27
N LEU A 243 16.66 -25.71 3.96
CA LEU A 243 17.89 -26.29 3.41
C LEU A 243 19.11 -25.41 3.75
N GLY A 244 19.03 -24.09 3.54
CA GLY A 244 20.11 -23.16 3.89
C GLY A 244 20.41 -23.10 5.39
N ARG A 245 19.41 -23.27 6.26
CA ARG A 245 19.62 -23.41 7.71
C ARG A 245 20.33 -24.72 8.08
N ARG A 246 20.09 -25.81 7.34
CA ARG A 246 20.77 -27.11 7.55
C ARG A 246 22.22 -27.07 7.08
N GLU A 247 22.52 -26.42 5.96
CA GLU A 247 23.88 -26.28 5.45
C GLU A 247 24.75 -25.40 6.36
N ARG A 248 24.23 -24.28 6.89
CA ARG A 248 24.95 -23.47 7.89
C ARG A 248 25.23 -24.22 9.19
N ARG A 249 24.31 -25.09 9.63
CA ARG A 249 24.53 -25.97 10.81
C ARG A 249 25.57 -27.06 10.55
N ARG A 250 25.69 -27.57 9.31
CA ARG A 250 26.75 -28.52 8.94
C ARG A 250 28.12 -27.84 8.79
N GLY A 251 28.17 -26.61 8.27
CA GLY A 251 29.40 -25.83 8.14
C GLY A 251 30.02 -25.41 9.48
N HIS A 252 29.21 -25.17 10.52
CA HIS A 252 29.71 -24.92 11.88
C HIS A 252 30.11 -26.19 12.64
N GLY A 253 29.83 -27.40 12.12
CA GLY A 253 30.20 -28.67 12.74
C GLY A 253 31.51 -29.28 12.25
N ALA A 254 32.17 -28.68 11.25
CA ALA A 254 33.35 -29.25 10.59
C ALA A 254 34.67 -28.52 10.94
N GLY A 255 34.68 -27.67 11.98
CA GLY A 255 35.85 -26.92 12.43
C GLY A 255 36.39 -27.35 13.81
N GLY A 256 36.12 -28.59 14.24
CA GLY A 256 36.49 -29.09 15.57
C GLY A 256 37.62 -30.10 15.54
N VAL A 257 38.86 -29.61 15.63
CA VAL A 257 40.01 -30.20 16.35
C VAL A 257 40.44 -31.62 15.93
N LEU A 258 41.43 -31.69 15.02
CA LEU A 258 42.33 -32.83 14.89
C LEU A 258 43.37 -32.74 16.01
N PHE A 259 43.13 -33.40 17.16
CA PHE A 259 44.20 -33.73 18.11
C PHE A 259 44.32 -35.25 18.16
N ALA A 260 45.48 -35.73 17.75
CA ALA A 260 45.86 -37.13 17.77
C ALA A 260 45.99 -37.64 19.22
N PRO A 261 45.71 -38.94 19.48
CA PRO A 261 45.92 -39.52 20.79
C PRO A 261 47.39 -39.90 20.96
N LEU A 262 48.04 -39.34 21.96
CA LEU A 262 49.23 -39.95 22.56
C LEU A 262 48.77 -40.72 23.80
N ALA A 263 48.94 -42.03 23.74
CA ALA A 263 48.89 -42.94 24.87
C ALA A 263 50.11 -43.86 24.77
N PRO A 264 50.52 -44.54 25.87
CA PRO A 264 50.44 -44.17 27.27
C PRO A 264 51.76 -43.59 27.82
#